data_AF-A0A9D5CLL9-F1
#
_entry.id   AF-A0A9D5CLL9-F1
#
_cell.length_a   1.000
_cell.length_b   1.000
_cell.length_c   1.000
_cell.angle_alpha   90.00
_cell.angle_beta   90.00
_cell.angle_gamma   90.00
#
_symmetry.space_group_name_H-M   'P 1'
#
loop_
_entity.id
_entity.type
_entity.pdbx_description
1 polymer ?
#
loop_
_entity_poly.entity_id
_entity_poly.type
_entity_poly.pdbx_seq_one_letter_code
_entity_poly.pdbx_strand_id
1 'polypeptide(L)'
;MDGSPFELDLASNGGSSSLIFLGTGCSSAVPNARCLIQPSDPPCEVCSQALTVPPERNPNYRCNTSLLIDYYQGDVHKYILIDVGKTFREQVLRWFTYHKIPCVDSIILTHEHADAVLGLDDIRAVQPFSPMNDIEPTPIYLTQFAMDSLAEKFPYLVQKKLKEGQEVRRVAQLDWKIIEGHHEKPFIASGLEFVPLPVMHGEDYTCLGFLFGQKSRIAYISDISRFPPSTEYVISKSGAGQLDLLILDTLYKVGSHNVHFCLTQSLDAVKKIQPKRALFIGLTHEFNHHKDNQELAEWSKREGIPVQLALDGLRVFIDFLDISFFVLRPVGVFTDELISTMKYFSFHAEDLGCLSSSLFKSIHGNLIIWYGAWMKRSTENRKTLTDTLASELSRITNLGILLNYGFFEAYVGESKDGRPAARFSTGDTIFLVAMSSTSDDTTKLSYACLALLRSDFSKEDGVYSTVCLKCKDTPMVATLQVWKSLQACYSWLISSDYRNTYMPYIRLLADTQFDIFKVVYVSSDEVLNADFVPSINM
;
A
#
# COMPACT_ATOMS: atom_id res chain seq x y z
N MET A 1 1.83 32.49 -35.03
CA MET A 1 0.64 32.95 -34.30
C MET A 1 -0.50 32.11 -34.84
N ASP A 2 -1.10 31.15 -34.16
CA ASP A 2 -1.02 30.75 -32.75
C ASP A 2 -1.16 29.22 -32.70
N GLY A 3 -0.26 28.57 -31.96
CA GLY A 3 -0.39 27.16 -31.58
C GLY A 3 -0.40 27.11 -30.06
N SER A 4 -1.50 26.64 -29.48
CA SER A 4 -1.62 26.41 -28.04
C SER A 4 -0.95 25.09 -27.65
N PRO A 5 -0.12 25.04 -26.60
CA PRO A 5 0.29 23.79 -25.99
C PRO A 5 -0.10 23.77 -24.50
N PHE A 6 -1.21 23.11 -24.18
CA PHE A 6 -1.50 22.61 -22.84
C PHE A 6 -2.23 21.26 -22.98
N GLU A 7 -1.59 20.30 -23.64
CA GLU A 7 -1.79 18.88 -23.33
C GLU A 7 -0.67 18.49 -22.36
N LEU A 8 -1.01 18.50 -21.07
CA LEU A 8 -0.19 17.88 -20.03
C LEU A 8 -0.52 16.40 -20.04
N ASP A 9 0.38 15.60 -20.60
CA ASP A 9 0.43 14.14 -20.46
C ASP A 9 0.32 13.78 -18.97
N LEU A 10 -0.85 13.29 -18.58
CA LEU A 10 -1.12 12.67 -17.28
C LEU A 10 -0.46 11.29 -17.28
N ALA A 11 0.86 11.27 -17.07
CA ALA A 11 1.64 10.05 -16.96
C ALA A 11 1.15 9.19 -15.78
N SER A 12 0.51 8.08 -16.15
CA SER A 12 0.16 6.86 -15.41
C SER A 12 0.70 6.75 -13.98
N ASN A 13 -0.21 6.83 -13.00
CA ASN A 13 -0.02 6.18 -11.70
C ASN A 13 0.21 4.68 -11.93
N GLY A 14 1.15 4.07 -11.18
CA GLY A 14 1.59 2.69 -11.41
C GLY A 14 0.47 1.68 -11.19
N GLY A 15 0.43 0.61 -12.01
CA GLY A 15 -0.60 -0.41 -12.03
C GLY A 15 -0.70 -1.34 -10.82
N SER A 16 -0.85 -0.77 -9.63
CA SER A 16 -0.95 -1.50 -8.36
C SER A 16 -1.95 -0.81 -7.44
N SER A 17 -2.76 -1.63 -6.77
CA SER A 17 -3.73 -1.17 -5.80
C SER A 17 -3.08 -0.80 -4.47
N SER A 18 -3.59 0.24 -3.83
CA SER A 18 -3.08 0.73 -2.55
C SER A 18 -4.16 1.34 -1.68
N LEU A 19 -3.87 1.43 -0.38
CA LEU A 19 -4.66 2.15 0.61
C LEU A 19 -3.93 3.42 0.99
N ILE A 20 -4.64 4.54 1.04
CA ILE A 20 -4.12 5.83 1.49
C ILE A 20 -4.93 6.28 2.69
N PHE A 21 -4.29 6.38 3.85
CA PHE A 21 -4.92 6.81 5.08
C PHE A 21 -5.06 8.32 5.05
N LEU A 22 -6.26 8.82 4.74
CA LEU A 22 -6.49 10.26 4.63
C LEU A 22 -6.56 10.93 6.00
N GLY A 23 -7.06 10.20 7.00
CA GLY A 23 -7.03 10.60 8.39
C GLY A 23 -6.98 9.39 9.32
N THR A 24 -6.30 9.54 10.46
CA THR A 24 -6.15 8.48 11.47
C THR A 24 -6.53 8.92 12.88
N GLY A 25 -7.12 10.10 13.01
CA GLY A 25 -7.51 10.72 14.26
C GLY A 25 -8.95 10.42 14.68
N CYS A 26 -9.23 10.73 15.94
CA CYS A 26 -10.57 10.65 16.51
C CYS A 26 -11.53 11.72 15.95
N SER A 27 -12.77 11.72 16.43
CA SER A 27 -13.80 12.69 16.05
C SER A 27 -13.38 14.15 16.24
N SER A 28 -12.57 14.48 17.25
CA SER A 28 -12.08 15.86 17.48
C SER A 28 -10.88 16.26 16.63
N ALA A 29 -10.31 15.34 15.84
CA ALA A 29 -9.00 15.46 15.20
C ALA A 29 -7.86 15.71 16.22
N VAL A 30 -6.61 15.72 15.74
CA VAL A 30 -5.41 16.09 16.50
C VAL A 30 -4.65 17.16 15.71
N PRO A 31 -4.34 18.33 16.31
CA PRO A 31 -4.40 18.66 17.74
C PRO A 31 -5.82 18.82 18.29
N ASN A 32 -6.01 18.46 19.56
CA ASN A 32 -7.24 18.75 20.27
C ASN A 32 -7.32 20.24 20.61
N ALA A 33 -8.33 20.93 20.07
CA ALA A 33 -8.48 22.38 20.23
C ALA A 33 -8.55 22.83 21.70
N ARG A 34 -9.33 22.12 22.54
CA ARG A 34 -9.44 22.44 23.97
C ARG A 34 -8.09 22.36 24.67
N CYS A 35 -7.31 21.34 24.35
CA CYS A 35 -5.97 21.14 24.91
C CYS A 35 -5.00 22.29 24.57
N LEU A 36 -5.14 22.91 23.40
CA LEU A 36 -4.30 24.05 23.01
C LEU A 36 -4.74 25.38 23.64
N ILE A 37 -6.06 25.63 23.72
CA ILE A 37 -6.58 26.89 24.30
C ILE A 37 -6.61 26.87 25.83
N GLN A 38 -6.56 25.69 26.44
CA GLN A 38 -6.45 25.46 27.88
C GLN A 38 -5.30 24.46 28.14
N PRO A 39 -4.03 24.88 27.94
CA PRO A 39 -2.90 23.99 28.08
C PRO A 39 -2.74 23.51 29.52
N SER A 40 -2.38 22.23 29.67
CA SER A 40 -1.90 21.67 30.93
C SER A 40 -0.51 22.20 31.29
N ASP A 41 -0.06 21.95 32.52
CA ASP A 41 1.32 22.16 32.95
C ASP A 41 1.95 20.84 33.42
N PRO A 42 2.91 20.25 32.67
CA PRO A 42 3.47 20.75 31.41
C PRO A 42 2.46 20.68 30.24
N PRO A 43 2.66 21.46 29.15
CA PRO A 43 1.81 21.40 27.96
C PRO A 43 1.82 20.02 27.31
N CYS A 44 0.68 19.61 26.73
CA CYS A 44 0.56 18.36 26.00
C CYS A 44 1.55 18.32 24.82
N GLU A 45 2.51 17.38 24.87
CA GLU A 45 3.54 17.22 23.87
C GLU A 45 2.96 16.94 22.47
N VAL A 46 1.97 16.05 22.38
CA VAL A 46 1.35 15.64 21.10
C VAL A 46 0.65 16.81 20.44
N CYS A 47 -0.21 17.55 21.16
CA CYS A 47 -0.87 18.73 20.60
C CYS A 47 0.11 19.84 20.23
N SER A 48 1.16 20.05 21.05
CA SER A 48 2.18 21.05 20.79
C SER A 48 2.97 20.72 19.52
N GLN A 49 3.38 19.46 19.34
CA GLN A 49 4.04 18.98 18.12
C GLN A 49 3.08 19.04 16.92
N ALA A 50 1.83 18.60 17.08
CA ALA A 50 0.80 18.66 16.06
C ALA A 50 0.61 20.09 15.50
N LEU A 51 0.76 21.12 16.34
CA LEU A 51 0.65 22.51 15.90
C LEU A 51 1.96 23.08 15.31
N THR A 52 3.13 22.69 15.83
CA THR A 52 4.41 23.36 15.54
C THR A 52 5.23 22.69 14.42
N VAL A 53 5.03 21.40 14.18
CA VAL A 53 5.72 20.66 13.11
C VAL A 53 4.88 20.74 11.83
N PRO A 54 5.47 21.08 10.67
CA PRO A 54 4.74 21.12 9.39
C PRO A 54 3.98 19.82 9.13
N PRO A 55 2.71 19.88 8.69
CA PRO A 55 1.84 18.71 8.62
C PRO A 55 2.40 17.55 7.78
N GLU A 56 3.26 17.81 6.79
CA GLU A 56 3.89 16.79 5.94
C GLU A 56 4.96 15.97 6.66
N ARG A 57 5.47 16.48 7.79
CA ARG A 57 6.50 15.84 8.63
C ARG A 57 5.95 15.47 10.00
N ASN A 58 4.64 15.64 10.21
CA ASN A 58 4.03 15.58 11.52
C ASN A 58 3.10 14.38 11.66
N PRO A 59 3.59 13.26 12.21
CA PRO A 59 2.77 12.06 12.38
C PRO A 59 1.76 12.18 13.53
N ASN A 60 1.77 13.30 14.27
CA ASN A 60 0.83 13.62 15.33
C ASN A 60 -0.29 14.57 14.89
N TYR A 61 -0.20 15.17 13.68
CA TYR A 61 -1.34 15.85 13.08
C TYR A 61 -2.25 14.81 12.44
N ARG A 62 -3.50 14.70 12.92
CA ARG A 62 -4.43 13.66 12.49
C ARG A 62 -5.81 14.23 12.18
N CYS A 63 -6.23 14.09 10.93
CA CYS A 63 -7.58 14.38 10.45
C CYS A 63 -8.59 13.35 10.98
N ASN A 64 -9.89 13.58 10.80
CA ASN A 64 -10.89 12.56 11.07
C ASN A 64 -10.64 11.31 10.23
N THR A 65 -10.89 10.16 10.83
CA THR A 65 -10.63 8.85 10.23
C THR A 65 -11.28 8.72 8.85
N SER A 66 -10.49 8.37 7.84
CA SER A 66 -10.95 8.17 6.45
C SER A 66 -9.88 7.41 5.65
N LEU A 67 -10.32 6.56 4.73
CA LEU A 67 -9.46 5.71 3.90
C LEU A 67 -9.80 5.91 2.43
N LEU A 68 -8.80 6.18 1.59
CA LEU A 68 -8.93 6.12 0.14
C LEU A 68 -8.32 4.80 -0.36
N ILE A 69 -9.11 4.03 -1.11
CA ILE A 69 -8.65 2.85 -1.83
C ILE A 69 -8.40 3.29 -3.27
N ASP A 70 -7.13 3.24 -3.67
CA ASP A 70 -6.69 3.38 -5.03
C ASP A 70 -6.67 1.96 -5.65
N TYR A 71 -7.75 1.57 -6.31
CA TYR A 71 -7.96 0.23 -6.85
C TYR A 71 -7.60 0.19 -8.33
N TYR A 72 -6.64 -0.66 -8.70
CA TYR A 72 -6.22 -0.80 -10.08
C TYR A 72 -6.86 -2.04 -10.71
N GLN A 73 -7.70 -1.83 -11.73
CA GLN A 73 -8.38 -2.89 -12.47
C GLN A 73 -8.51 -2.52 -13.95
N GLY A 74 -8.14 -3.45 -14.84
CA GLY A 74 -8.30 -3.27 -16.30
C GLY A 74 -7.57 -2.04 -16.84
N ASP A 75 -6.33 -1.83 -16.37
CA ASP A 75 -5.47 -0.68 -16.70
C ASP A 75 -5.97 0.70 -16.27
N VAL A 76 -7.02 0.76 -15.43
CA VAL A 76 -7.60 2.00 -14.93
C VAL A 76 -7.58 2.00 -13.40
N HIS A 77 -7.28 3.16 -12.83
CA HIS A 77 -7.42 3.40 -11.40
C HIS A 77 -8.85 3.83 -11.05
N LYS A 78 -9.37 3.26 -9.97
CA LYS A 78 -10.64 3.60 -9.35
C LYS A 78 -10.41 4.05 -7.90
N TYR A 79 -10.93 5.21 -7.56
CA TYR A 79 -10.71 5.86 -6.27
C TYR A 79 -11.95 5.74 -5.40
N ILE A 80 -11.91 4.83 -4.43
CA ILE A 80 -13.04 4.53 -3.53
C ILE A 80 -12.74 5.13 -2.16
N LEU A 81 -13.59 6.04 -1.72
CA LEU A 81 -13.43 6.74 -0.44
C LEU A 81 -14.30 6.09 0.64
N ILE A 82 -13.73 5.78 1.80
CA ILE A 82 -14.47 5.39 3.00
C ILE A 82 -14.49 6.57 3.97
N ASP A 83 -15.69 7.04 4.28
CA ASP A 83 -16.04 8.21 5.09
C ASP A 83 -15.52 9.55 4.57
N VAL A 84 -16.33 10.60 4.82
CA VAL A 84 -16.13 11.97 4.37
C VAL A 84 -16.36 12.92 5.55
N GLY A 85 -15.44 12.89 6.52
CA GLY A 85 -15.52 13.69 7.74
C GLY A 85 -15.36 15.20 7.55
N LYS A 86 -15.50 15.97 8.64
CA LYS A 86 -15.39 17.45 8.58
C LYS A 86 -13.99 17.96 8.19
N THR A 87 -12.97 17.12 8.25
CA THR A 87 -11.61 17.43 7.80
C THR A 87 -11.37 17.12 6.32
N PHE A 88 -12.39 16.69 5.56
CA PHE A 88 -12.24 16.22 4.18
C PHE A 88 -11.54 17.24 3.26
N ARG A 89 -11.91 18.52 3.33
CA ARG A 89 -11.24 19.56 2.54
C ARG A 89 -9.73 19.59 2.77
N GLU A 90 -9.30 19.43 4.02
CA GLU A 90 -7.88 19.38 4.34
C GLU A 90 -7.22 18.11 3.81
N GLN A 91 -7.89 16.96 3.93
CA GLN A 91 -7.42 15.68 3.41
C GLN A 91 -7.20 15.73 1.89
N VAL A 92 -8.10 16.40 1.15
CA VAL A 92 -7.93 16.65 -0.29
C VAL A 92 -6.69 17.50 -0.53
N LEU A 93 -6.58 18.66 0.13
CA LEU A 93 -5.47 19.59 -0.09
C LEU A 93 -4.11 18.99 0.25
N ARG A 94 -4.04 18.07 1.21
CA ARG A 94 -2.78 17.45 1.66
C ARG A 94 -2.47 16.17 0.90
N TRP A 95 -3.42 15.24 0.81
CA TRP A 95 -3.13 13.87 0.41
C TRP A 95 -3.56 13.56 -1.03
N PHE A 96 -4.64 14.17 -1.52
CA PHE A 96 -4.99 14.01 -2.94
C PHE A 96 -3.97 14.72 -3.82
N THR A 97 -3.55 15.92 -3.42
CA THR A 97 -2.49 16.66 -4.14
C THR A 97 -1.15 15.93 -4.10
N TYR A 98 -0.75 15.42 -2.92
CA TYR A 98 0.50 14.71 -2.73
C TYR A 98 0.56 13.38 -3.51
N HIS A 99 -0.51 12.59 -3.43
CA HIS A 99 -0.60 11.29 -4.14
C HIS A 99 -1.14 11.41 -5.57
N LYS A 100 -1.39 12.64 -6.05
CA LYS A 100 -1.93 12.93 -7.40
C LYS A 100 -3.22 12.17 -7.71
N ILE A 101 -4.15 12.21 -6.77
CA ILE A 101 -5.49 11.61 -6.90
C ILE A 101 -6.39 12.60 -7.65
N PRO A 102 -6.89 12.25 -8.84
CA PRO A 102 -7.62 13.18 -9.71
C PRO A 102 -9.10 13.34 -9.33
N CYS A 103 -9.71 12.32 -8.72
CA CYS A 103 -11.15 12.27 -8.47
C CYS A 103 -11.52 11.22 -7.40
N VAL A 104 -12.82 11.09 -7.12
CA VAL A 104 -13.41 9.98 -6.37
C VAL A 104 -14.49 9.33 -7.22
N ASP A 105 -14.36 8.03 -7.49
CA ASP A 105 -15.31 7.24 -8.28
C ASP A 105 -16.52 6.78 -7.46
N SER A 106 -16.32 6.49 -6.17
CA SER A 106 -17.41 6.09 -5.27
C SER A 106 -17.07 6.33 -3.81
N ILE A 107 -18.11 6.49 -2.99
CA ILE A 107 -18.00 6.74 -1.54
C ILE A 107 -18.71 5.63 -0.78
N ILE A 108 -18.17 5.20 0.36
CA ILE A 108 -18.79 4.27 1.30
C ILE A 108 -18.82 4.96 2.65
N LEU A 109 -19.97 4.98 3.32
CA LEU A 109 -20.11 5.52 4.66
C LEU A 109 -20.24 4.38 5.67
N THR A 110 -19.41 4.42 6.72
CA THR A 110 -19.47 3.48 7.84
C THR A 110 -20.70 3.74 8.72
N HIS A 111 -21.01 5.01 8.96
CA HIS A 111 -22.12 5.48 9.78
C HIS A 111 -22.37 7.01 9.60
N GLU A 112 -23.36 7.56 10.29
CA GLU A 112 -23.85 8.93 10.10
C GLU A 112 -23.34 9.99 11.09
N HIS A 113 -22.32 9.69 11.90
CA HIS A 113 -21.75 10.69 12.80
C HIS A 113 -20.97 11.77 12.05
N ALA A 114 -20.84 12.93 12.71
CA ALA A 114 -20.35 14.15 12.08
C ALA A 114 -18.92 14.03 11.50
N ASP A 115 -18.06 13.32 12.19
CA ASP A 115 -16.69 13.01 11.78
C ASP A 115 -16.60 11.99 10.65
N ALA A 116 -17.70 11.33 10.26
CA ALA A 116 -17.78 10.47 9.08
C ALA A 116 -18.49 11.13 7.89
N VAL A 117 -19.31 12.18 8.08
CA VAL A 117 -20.19 12.69 7.00
C VAL A 117 -20.18 14.21 6.75
N LEU A 118 -19.63 15.03 7.64
CA LEU A 118 -19.77 16.50 7.49
C LEU A 118 -18.96 17.11 6.34
N GLY A 119 -18.08 16.35 5.68
CA GLY A 119 -17.36 16.77 4.48
C GLY A 119 -18.12 16.54 3.18
N LEU A 120 -19.33 15.97 3.21
CA LEU A 120 -20.11 15.65 2.00
C LEU A 120 -20.38 16.86 1.09
N ASP A 121 -20.52 18.08 1.63
CA ASP A 121 -20.66 19.30 0.81
C ASP A 121 -19.42 19.58 -0.05
N ASP A 122 -18.23 19.22 0.44
CA ASP A 122 -16.95 19.47 -0.22
C ASP A 122 -16.61 18.40 -1.27
N ILE A 123 -17.39 17.33 -1.42
CA ILE A 123 -17.20 16.31 -2.47
C ILE A 123 -17.21 16.90 -3.88
N ARG A 124 -17.90 18.03 -4.10
CA ARG A 124 -17.86 18.75 -5.38
C ARG A 124 -16.43 19.10 -5.85
N ALA A 125 -15.46 19.17 -4.93
CA ALA A 125 -14.06 19.48 -5.24
C ALA A 125 -13.33 18.32 -5.92
N VAL A 126 -13.84 17.09 -5.80
CA VAL A 126 -13.27 15.86 -6.37
C VAL A 126 -14.17 15.23 -7.44
N GLN A 127 -15.22 15.94 -7.84
CA GLN A 127 -16.09 15.61 -8.97
C GLN A 127 -15.64 16.34 -10.24
N PRO A 128 -15.96 15.81 -11.43
CA PRO A 128 -15.74 16.53 -12.68
C PRO A 128 -16.38 17.93 -12.63
N PHE A 129 -15.70 18.92 -13.22
CA PHE A 129 -16.24 20.25 -13.33
C PHE A 129 -17.21 20.33 -14.53
N SER A 130 -18.47 20.69 -14.27
CA SER A 130 -19.39 21.17 -15.31
C SER A 130 -20.03 22.51 -14.89
N PRO A 131 -20.06 23.54 -15.76
CA PRO A 131 -20.80 24.78 -15.52
C PRO A 131 -22.29 24.57 -15.25
N MET A 132 -22.88 23.56 -15.90
CA MET A 132 -24.31 23.23 -15.80
C MET A 132 -24.61 22.23 -14.69
N ASN A 133 -23.58 21.71 -14.02
CA ASN A 133 -23.66 20.69 -12.98
C ASN A 133 -24.36 19.39 -13.45
N ASP A 134 -24.28 19.08 -14.74
CA ASP A 134 -24.83 17.90 -15.43
C ASP A 134 -23.83 16.75 -15.50
N ILE A 135 -23.14 16.50 -14.38
CA ILE A 135 -22.19 15.40 -14.26
C ILE A 135 -22.90 14.11 -13.85
N GLU A 136 -22.29 12.97 -14.15
CA GLU A 136 -22.71 11.70 -13.56
C GLU A 136 -22.58 11.79 -12.02
N PRO A 137 -23.66 11.53 -11.26
CA PRO A 137 -23.60 11.57 -9.81
C PRO A 137 -22.67 10.50 -9.26
N THR A 138 -21.86 10.85 -8.25
CA THR A 138 -20.96 9.91 -7.58
C THR A 138 -21.78 8.93 -6.73
N PRO A 139 -21.66 7.61 -6.93
CA PRO A 139 -22.32 6.62 -6.09
C PRO A 139 -21.83 6.69 -4.63
N ILE A 140 -22.78 6.68 -3.70
CA ILE A 140 -22.52 6.65 -2.26
C ILE A 140 -23.26 5.49 -1.60
N TYR A 141 -22.52 4.59 -0.96
CA TYR A 141 -23.03 3.36 -0.35
C TYR A 141 -23.17 3.53 1.16
N LEU A 142 -24.36 3.27 1.69
CA LEU A 142 -24.69 3.47 3.10
C LEU A 142 -25.90 2.62 3.51
N THR A 143 -26.10 2.43 4.81
CA THR A 143 -27.30 1.74 5.32
C THR A 143 -28.53 2.65 5.20
N GLN A 144 -29.72 2.06 5.22
CA GLN A 144 -30.97 2.83 5.28
C GLN A 144 -31.02 3.77 6.50
N PHE A 145 -30.53 3.30 7.65
CA PHE A 145 -30.45 4.11 8.86
C PHE A 145 -29.60 5.38 8.68
N ALA A 146 -28.42 5.23 8.08
CA ALA A 146 -27.56 6.38 7.78
C ALA A 146 -28.21 7.31 6.75
N MET A 147 -28.89 6.76 5.74
CA MET A 147 -29.60 7.53 4.73
C MET A 147 -30.71 8.40 5.33
N ASP A 148 -31.54 7.83 6.21
CA ASP A 148 -32.63 8.55 6.87
C ASP A 148 -32.07 9.76 7.65
N SER A 149 -30.97 9.57 8.38
CA SER A 149 -30.30 10.65 9.11
C SER A 149 -29.68 11.70 8.19
N LEU A 150 -29.08 11.29 7.08
CA LEU A 150 -28.47 12.21 6.11
C LEU A 150 -29.52 13.02 5.33
N ALA A 151 -30.71 12.47 5.09
CA ALA A 151 -31.81 13.20 4.50
C ALA A 151 -32.27 14.38 5.38
N GLU A 152 -32.16 14.25 6.70
CA GLU A 152 -32.44 15.32 7.65
C GLU A 152 -31.28 16.34 7.75
N LYS A 153 -30.03 15.86 7.80
CA LYS A 153 -28.82 16.71 7.92
C LYS A 153 -28.53 17.50 6.65
N PHE A 154 -28.71 16.87 5.49
CA PHE A 154 -28.37 17.41 4.16
C PHE A 154 -29.52 17.27 3.15
N PRO A 155 -30.69 17.88 3.42
CA PRO A 155 -31.87 17.76 2.56
C PRO A 155 -31.66 18.32 1.14
N TYR A 156 -30.57 19.07 0.90
CA TYR A 156 -30.19 19.58 -0.40
C TYR A 156 -29.32 18.60 -1.23
N LEU A 157 -28.74 17.56 -0.62
CA LEU A 157 -27.92 16.54 -1.29
C LEU A 157 -28.71 15.27 -1.69
N VAL A 158 -29.89 15.05 -1.12
CA VAL A 158 -30.72 13.82 -1.30
C VAL A 158 -31.66 13.87 -2.52
N GLN A 159 -31.52 14.87 -3.38
CA GLN A 159 -32.45 15.25 -4.46
C GLN A 159 -33.82 15.76 -4.00
N LYS A 160 -34.17 16.94 -4.53
CA LYS A 160 -35.55 17.38 -4.72
C LYS A 160 -35.78 17.48 -6.23
N LYS A 161 -36.95 17.06 -6.73
CA LYS A 161 -37.40 17.47 -8.07
C LYS A 161 -37.31 18.99 -8.15
N LEU A 162 -36.46 19.52 -9.05
CA LEU A 162 -36.43 20.95 -9.33
C LEU A 162 -37.85 21.36 -9.75
N LYS A 163 -38.38 22.41 -9.12
CA LYS A 163 -39.64 23.01 -9.59
C LYS A 163 -39.37 23.70 -10.93
N GLU A 164 -40.35 23.71 -11.83
CA GLU A 164 -40.26 24.52 -13.06
C GLU A 164 -39.84 25.96 -12.73
N GLY A 165 -38.77 26.43 -13.38
CA GLY A 165 -38.21 27.77 -13.18
C GLY A 165 -37.20 27.93 -12.03
N GLN A 166 -36.82 26.87 -11.30
CA GLN A 166 -35.69 26.94 -10.36
C GLN A 166 -34.34 26.80 -11.07
N GLU A 167 -33.42 27.73 -10.81
CA GLU A 167 -32.02 27.62 -11.23
C GLU A 167 -31.35 26.38 -10.60
N VAL A 168 -30.51 25.71 -11.39
CA VAL A 168 -29.69 24.59 -10.93
C VAL A 168 -28.68 25.11 -9.91
N ARG A 169 -28.83 24.70 -8.65
CA ARG A 169 -27.82 24.98 -7.62
C ARG A 169 -26.64 24.04 -7.82
N ARG A 170 -25.42 24.58 -7.82
CA ARG A 170 -24.20 23.79 -7.91
C ARG A 170 -23.88 23.13 -6.56
N VAL A 171 -24.46 21.96 -6.36
CA VAL A 171 -24.22 21.07 -5.20
C VAL A 171 -23.59 19.77 -5.67
N ALA A 172 -22.91 19.06 -4.77
CA ALA A 172 -22.36 17.73 -5.08
C ALA A 172 -23.47 16.82 -5.65
N GLN A 173 -23.18 16.13 -6.75
CA GLN A 173 -24.12 15.20 -7.38
C GLN A 173 -23.90 13.80 -6.79
N LEU A 174 -24.85 13.29 -6.03
CA LEU A 174 -24.72 12.00 -5.33
C LEU A 174 -25.82 11.03 -5.76
N ASP A 175 -25.45 9.78 -5.99
CA ASP A 175 -26.36 8.66 -6.25
C ASP A 175 -26.37 7.73 -5.03
N TRP A 176 -27.41 7.85 -4.21
CA TRP A 176 -27.53 7.15 -2.93
C TRP A 176 -27.89 5.68 -3.13
N LYS A 177 -26.98 4.79 -2.71
CA LYS A 177 -27.10 3.32 -2.83
C LYS A 177 -27.26 2.69 -1.44
N ILE A 178 -28.45 2.17 -1.16
CA ILE A 178 -28.70 1.46 0.09
C ILE A 178 -28.03 0.09 0.06
N ILE A 179 -27.20 -0.19 1.06
CA ILE A 179 -26.59 -1.50 1.30
C ILE A 179 -27.23 -2.18 2.51
N GLU A 180 -27.31 -3.51 2.46
CA GLU A 180 -27.67 -4.32 3.63
C GLU A 180 -26.44 -4.42 4.55
N GLY A 181 -26.57 -4.04 5.82
CA GLY A 181 -25.46 -4.03 6.79
C GLY A 181 -25.04 -5.40 7.31
N HIS A 182 -25.08 -6.45 6.46
CA HIS A 182 -24.85 -7.84 6.85
C HIS A 182 -23.75 -8.48 5.98
N HIS A 183 -22.90 -9.30 6.60
CA HIS A 183 -21.74 -9.91 5.95
C HIS A 183 -22.11 -10.92 4.84
N GLU A 184 -23.32 -11.45 4.84
CA GLU A 184 -23.82 -12.33 3.76
C GLU A 184 -24.32 -11.56 2.52
N LYS A 185 -24.30 -10.22 2.58
CA LYS A 185 -24.83 -9.33 1.54
C LYS A 185 -23.72 -8.41 1.04
N PRO A 186 -22.73 -8.96 0.30
CA PRO A 186 -21.70 -8.14 -0.30
C PRO A 186 -22.29 -7.18 -1.34
N PHE A 187 -21.57 -6.10 -1.59
CA PHE A 187 -21.87 -5.14 -2.65
C PHE A 187 -20.60 -4.78 -3.40
N ILE A 188 -20.75 -4.23 -4.60
CA ILE A 188 -19.62 -3.83 -5.45
C ILE A 188 -19.63 -2.31 -5.55
N ALA A 189 -18.49 -1.69 -5.21
CA ALA A 189 -18.23 -0.28 -5.43
C ALA A 189 -17.04 -0.14 -6.36
N SER A 190 -17.24 0.50 -7.52
CA SER A 190 -16.20 0.73 -8.53
C SER A 190 -15.35 -0.50 -8.88
N GLY A 191 -16.00 -1.66 -9.02
CA GLY A 191 -15.37 -2.93 -9.41
C GLY A 191 -14.79 -3.75 -8.25
N LEU A 192 -14.66 -3.17 -7.04
CA LEU A 192 -14.21 -3.86 -5.85
C LEU A 192 -15.40 -4.36 -5.01
N GLU A 193 -15.38 -5.63 -4.63
CA GLU A 193 -16.38 -6.23 -3.73
C GLU A 193 -16.05 -5.88 -2.27
N PHE A 194 -17.08 -5.49 -1.53
CA PHE A 194 -17.05 -5.20 -0.11
C PHE A 194 -18.05 -6.09 0.63
N VAL A 195 -17.60 -6.65 1.75
CA VAL A 195 -18.42 -7.39 2.70
C VAL A 195 -18.64 -6.50 3.93
N PRO A 196 -19.88 -6.06 4.21
CA PRO A 196 -20.22 -5.31 5.41
C PRO A 196 -19.93 -6.10 6.68
N LEU A 197 -19.28 -5.47 7.66
CA LEU A 197 -18.96 -6.05 8.96
C LEU A 197 -19.68 -5.26 10.06
N PRO A 198 -20.88 -5.68 10.51
CA PRO A 198 -21.56 -4.98 11.59
C PRO A 198 -20.73 -5.07 12.88
N VAL A 199 -20.49 -3.92 13.52
CA VAL A 199 -19.78 -3.82 14.80
C VAL A 199 -20.53 -2.92 15.77
N MET A 200 -20.38 -3.16 17.07
CA MET A 200 -21.04 -2.33 18.08
C MET A 200 -20.22 -1.06 18.29
N HIS A 201 -20.83 0.11 18.21
CA HIS A 201 -20.24 1.40 18.56
C HIS A 201 -21.07 2.07 19.65
N GLY A 202 -20.98 1.52 20.87
CA GLY A 202 -21.91 1.74 21.96
C GLY A 202 -22.74 0.48 22.27
N GLU A 203 -23.61 0.59 23.26
CA GLU A 203 -24.45 -0.53 23.70
C GLU A 203 -25.54 -0.87 22.67
N ASP A 204 -26.22 0.15 22.14
CA ASP A 204 -27.40 0.02 21.28
C ASP A 204 -27.21 0.61 19.88
N TYR A 205 -25.97 0.70 19.41
CA TYR A 205 -25.64 1.31 18.13
C TYR A 205 -24.67 0.44 17.33
N THR A 206 -25.01 0.23 16.06
CA THR A 206 -24.21 -0.58 15.12
C THR A 206 -23.74 0.31 13.98
N CYS A 207 -22.43 0.36 13.78
CA CYS A 207 -21.82 0.90 12.58
C CYS A 207 -21.26 -0.25 11.73
N LEU A 208 -20.75 0.08 10.54
CA LEU A 208 -20.14 -0.88 9.64
C LEU A 208 -18.63 -0.71 9.61
N GLY A 209 -17.91 -1.81 9.82
CA GLY A 209 -16.62 -2.02 9.17
C GLY A 209 -16.81 -2.66 7.80
N PHE A 210 -15.72 -2.84 7.06
CA PHE A 210 -15.74 -3.48 5.76
C PHE A 210 -14.57 -4.45 5.58
N LEU A 211 -14.88 -5.65 5.10
CA LEU A 211 -13.91 -6.62 4.60
C LEU A 211 -13.86 -6.51 3.08
N PHE A 212 -12.66 -6.39 2.52
CA PHE A 212 -12.46 -6.28 1.08
C PHE A 212 -11.08 -6.78 0.65
N GLY A 213 -10.89 -6.82 -0.66
CA GLY A 213 -9.65 -7.19 -1.33
C GLY A 213 -9.64 -8.65 -1.80
N GLN A 214 -9.38 -8.83 -3.10
CA GLN A 214 -9.35 -10.16 -3.72
C GLN A 214 -8.04 -10.90 -3.46
N LYS A 215 -6.92 -10.17 -3.46
CA LYS A 215 -5.56 -10.74 -3.32
C LYS A 215 -4.99 -10.60 -1.90
N SER A 216 -5.42 -9.56 -1.20
CA SER A 216 -5.10 -9.29 0.20
C SER A 216 -6.40 -9.15 0.95
N ARG A 217 -6.57 -9.93 2.02
CA ARG A 217 -7.78 -9.91 2.83
C ARG A 217 -7.66 -8.81 3.88
N ILE A 218 -8.45 -7.75 3.74
CA ILE A 218 -8.30 -6.52 4.53
C ILE A 218 -9.61 -6.23 5.25
N ALA A 219 -9.54 -5.99 6.56
CA ALA A 219 -10.67 -5.47 7.33
C ALA A 219 -10.39 -4.04 7.79
N TYR A 220 -11.30 -3.13 7.52
CA TYR A 220 -11.29 -1.74 7.99
C TYR A 220 -12.45 -1.50 8.95
N ILE A 221 -12.14 -1.17 10.20
CA ILE A 221 -13.10 -0.97 11.29
C ILE A 221 -12.69 0.29 12.08
N SER A 222 -13.35 1.41 11.83
CA SER A 222 -12.97 2.74 12.35
C SER A 222 -13.53 3.09 13.72
N ASP A 223 -14.71 2.57 14.07
CA ASP A 223 -15.44 2.93 15.29
C ASP A 223 -15.97 1.63 15.91
N ILE A 224 -15.42 1.19 17.05
CA ILE A 224 -15.87 -0.06 17.65
C ILE A 224 -15.68 -0.10 19.16
N SER A 225 -16.71 -0.54 19.86
CA SER A 225 -16.72 -0.90 21.28
C SER A 225 -16.73 -2.41 21.52
N ARG A 226 -17.24 -3.21 20.57
CA ARG A 226 -17.32 -4.67 20.66
C ARG A 226 -17.58 -5.33 19.30
N PHE A 227 -16.94 -6.46 19.05
CA PHE A 227 -17.29 -7.34 17.93
C PHE A 227 -18.49 -8.23 18.27
N PRO A 228 -19.53 -8.27 17.42
CA PRO A 228 -20.47 -9.37 17.39
C PRO A 228 -19.73 -10.69 17.07
N PRO A 229 -20.15 -11.85 17.65
CA PRO A 229 -19.49 -13.13 17.39
C PRO A 229 -19.42 -13.52 15.90
N SER A 230 -20.44 -13.17 15.13
CA SER A 230 -20.47 -13.39 13.68
C SER A 230 -19.37 -12.61 12.96
N THR A 231 -19.23 -11.32 13.26
CA THR A 231 -18.19 -10.47 12.68
C THR A 231 -16.79 -10.93 13.11
N GLU A 232 -16.59 -11.25 14.38
CA GLU A 232 -15.30 -11.79 14.88
C GLU A 232 -14.92 -13.09 14.16
N TYR A 233 -15.88 -14.01 13.98
CA TYR A 233 -15.66 -15.24 13.23
C TYR A 233 -15.23 -14.96 11.78
N VAL A 234 -15.94 -14.08 11.08
CA VAL A 234 -15.63 -13.73 9.69
C VAL A 234 -14.20 -13.19 9.56
N ILE A 235 -13.72 -12.36 10.49
CA ILE A 235 -12.40 -11.75 10.34
C ILE A 235 -11.25 -12.56 10.97
N SER A 236 -11.54 -13.54 11.83
CA SER A 236 -10.53 -14.34 12.53
C SER A 236 -9.83 -15.38 11.64
N LYS A 237 -8.56 -15.67 11.96
CA LYS A 237 -7.79 -16.76 11.34
C LYS A 237 -8.45 -18.13 11.46
N SER A 238 -9.10 -18.40 12.61
CA SER A 238 -9.78 -19.67 12.87
C SER A 238 -11.18 -19.76 12.25
N GLY A 239 -11.76 -18.63 11.82
CA GLY A 239 -13.04 -18.59 11.14
C GLY A 239 -12.90 -18.57 9.62
N ALA A 240 -13.26 -17.46 8.98
CA ALA A 240 -13.31 -17.37 7.51
C ALA A 240 -11.97 -17.01 6.84
N GLY A 241 -10.87 -16.99 7.59
CA GLY A 241 -9.51 -16.91 7.05
C GLY A 241 -8.69 -15.74 7.61
N GLN A 242 -7.37 -15.92 7.63
CA GLN A 242 -6.45 -14.92 8.19
C GLN A 242 -6.47 -13.62 7.38
N LEU A 243 -6.59 -12.47 8.05
CA LEU A 243 -6.41 -11.16 7.42
C LEU A 243 -4.94 -10.91 7.07
N ASP A 244 -4.68 -10.33 5.90
CA ASP A 244 -3.37 -9.75 5.58
C ASP A 244 -3.17 -8.41 6.28
N LEU A 245 -4.24 -7.64 6.49
CA LEU A 245 -4.21 -6.38 7.21
C LEU A 245 -5.51 -6.15 7.98
N LEU A 246 -5.38 -5.87 9.26
CA LEU A 246 -6.46 -5.35 10.10
C LEU A 246 -6.23 -3.86 10.37
N ILE A 247 -7.17 -3.01 10.01
CA ILE A 247 -7.19 -1.59 10.37
C ILE A 247 -8.29 -1.42 11.43
N LEU A 248 -7.91 -0.98 12.63
CA LEU A 248 -8.77 -1.04 13.81
C LEU A 248 -8.74 0.23 14.65
N ASP A 249 -9.92 0.67 15.09
CA ASP A 249 -10.13 1.72 16.08
C ASP A 249 -9.31 1.51 17.37
N THR A 250 -8.72 2.57 17.90
CA THR A 250 -7.97 2.61 19.16
C THR A 250 -7.99 4.03 19.73
N LEU A 251 -9.09 4.42 20.38
CA LEU A 251 -9.34 5.82 20.74
C LEU A 251 -8.43 6.33 21.88
N TYR A 252 -8.29 5.55 22.94
CA TYR A 252 -7.56 5.92 24.16
C TYR A 252 -6.51 4.88 24.55
N LYS A 253 -5.48 5.29 25.27
CA LYS A 253 -4.46 4.35 25.77
C LYS A 253 -4.97 3.51 26.93
N VAL A 254 -5.67 4.12 27.87
CA VAL A 254 -6.05 3.52 29.14
C VAL A 254 -7.55 3.70 29.38
N GLY A 255 -8.16 2.73 30.07
CA GLY A 255 -9.56 2.75 30.47
C GLY A 255 -10.44 1.86 29.61
N SER A 256 -11.71 1.72 30.00
CA SER A 256 -12.77 1.16 29.17
C SER A 256 -13.61 2.30 28.66
N HIS A 257 -13.77 2.43 27.35
CA HIS A 257 -14.68 3.40 26.77
C HIS A 257 -15.91 2.67 26.23
N ASN A 258 -17.10 3.19 26.52
CA ASN A 258 -18.34 2.47 26.21
C ASN A 258 -18.64 2.41 24.70
N VAL A 259 -18.01 3.30 23.91
CA VAL A 259 -18.28 3.40 22.46
C VAL A 259 -17.06 3.11 21.58
N HIS A 260 -15.85 3.05 22.14
CA HIS A 260 -14.62 2.80 21.38
C HIS A 260 -13.67 1.86 22.12
N PHE A 261 -12.79 1.18 21.40
CA PHE A 261 -11.73 0.39 22.00
C PHE A 261 -10.63 1.30 22.55
N CYS A 262 -10.11 0.92 23.71
CA CYS A 262 -8.80 1.37 24.15
C CYS A 262 -7.69 0.48 23.58
N LEU A 263 -6.44 0.90 23.72
CA LEU A 263 -5.26 0.16 23.25
C LEU A 263 -5.24 -1.29 23.74
N THR A 264 -5.55 -1.54 25.01
CA THR A 264 -5.57 -2.91 25.56
C THR A 264 -6.63 -3.77 24.85
N GLN A 265 -7.83 -3.24 24.63
CA GLN A 265 -8.91 -3.95 23.93
C GLN A 265 -8.55 -4.22 22.47
N SER A 266 -7.93 -3.25 21.79
CA SER A 266 -7.48 -3.40 20.41
C SER A 266 -6.38 -4.45 20.29
N LEU A 267 -5.41 -4.48 21.21
CA LEU A 267 -4.37 -5.51 21.25
C LEU A 267 -4.93 -6.90 21.56
N ASP A 268 -5.89 -7.01 22.48
CA ASP A 268 -6.59 -8.27 22.76
C ASP A 268 -7.37 -8.77 21.55
N ALA A 269 -8.04 -7.87 20.83
CA ALA A 269 -8.71 -8.19 19.57
C ALA A 269 -7.71 -8.69 18.52
N VAL A 270 -6.55 -8.03 18.36
CA VAL A 270 -5.48 -8.48 17.45
C VAL A 270 -5.01 -9.90 17.80
N LYS A 271 -4.84 -10.22 19.09
CA LYS A 271 -4.45 -11.57 19.54
C LYS A 271 -5.49 -12.63 19.19
N LYS A 272 -6.78 -12.30 19.30
CA LYS A 272 -7.88 -13.22 18.97
C LYS A 272 -8.05 -13.41 17.46
N ILE A 273 -8.02 -12.32 16.71
CA ILE A 273 -8.22 -12.30 15.25
C ILE A 273 -7.01 -12.90 14.51
N GLN A 274 -5.80 -12.69 15.04
CA GLN A 274 -4.52 -13.13 14.49
C GLN A 274 -4.25 -12.67 13.04
N PRO A 275 -4.36 -11.37 12.71
CA PRO A 275 -4.00 -10.88 11.38
C PRO A 275 -2.48 -11.00 11.12
N LYS A 276 -2.05 -10.93 9.86
CA LYS A 276 -0.61 -10.87 9.52
C LYS A 276 0.04 -9.56 9.95
N ARG A 277 -0.73 -8.48 10.01
CA ARG A 277 -0.35 -7.20 10.63
C ARG A 277 -1.60 -6.37 10.97
N ALA A 278 -1.47 -5.44 11.91
CA ALA A 278 -2.51 -4.48 12.24
C ALA A 278 -2.01 -3.03 12.23
N LEU A 279 -2.90 -2.12 11.84
CA LEU A 279 -2.72 -0.67 11.89
C LEU A 279 -3.82 -0.04 12.73
N PHE A 280 -3.46 0.79 13.70
CA PHE A 280 -4.42 1.46 14.56
C PHE A 280 -4.75 2.89 14.10
N ILE A 281 -6.05 3.22 14.15
CA ILE A 281 -6.65 4.50 13.75
C ILE A 281 -7.58 5.01 14.87
N GLY A 282 -8.31 6.12 14.66
CA GLY A 282 -9.16 6.73 15.69
C GLY A 282 -8.36 7.40 16.82
N LEU A 283 -7.08 7.69 16.62
CA LEU A 283 -6.14 8.01 17.70
C LEU A 283 -6.35 9.43 18.27
N THR A 284 -6.55 9.55 19.58
CA THR A 284 -6.55 10.85 20.28
C THR A 284 -5.13 11.40 20.48
N HIS A 285 -5.05 12.62 21.04
CA HIS A 285 -3.78 13.23 21.45
C HIS A 285 -3.08 12.53 22.63
N GLU A 286 -3.63 11.44 23.18
CA GLU A 286 -2.89 10.57 24.12
C GLU A 286 -1.77 9.80 23.42
N PHE A 287 -1.90 9.58 22.11
CA PHE A 287 -0.95 8.83 21.32
C PHE A 287 0.12 9.72 20.71
N ASN A 288 1.37 9.57 21.17
CA ASN A 288 2.55 10.10 20.50
C ASN A 288 3.06 9.06 19.50
N HIS A 289 3.02 9.39 18.21
CA HIS A 289 3.24 8.42 17.15
C HIS A 289 4.61 7.71 17.23
N HIS A 290 5.68 8.42 17.57
CA HIS A 290 7.01 7.82 17.63
C HIS A 290 7.20 6.96 18.88
N LYS A 291 6.86 7.50 20.05
CA LYS A 291 7.01 6.81 21.33
C LYS A 291 6.17 5.53 21.36
N ASP A 292 4.91 5.63 20.99
CA ASP A 292 3.99 4.49 21.10
C ASP A 292 4.28 3.41 20.06
N ASN A 293 4.77 3.77 18.87
CA ASN A 293 5.24 2.76 17.92
C ASN A 293 6.50 2.02 18.39
N GLN A 294 7.34 2.60 19.26
CA GLN A 294 8.44 1.86 19.88
C GLN A 294 7.90 0.80 20.85
N GLU A 295 6.95 1.19 21.71
CA GLU A 295 6.29 0.27 22.65
C GLU A 295 5.54 -0.85 21.90
N LEU A 296 4.82 -0.51 20.83
CA LEU A 296 4.14 -1.48 19.95
C LEU A 296 5.11 -2.40 19.21
N ALA A 297 6.31 -1.92 18.84
CA ALA A 297 7.32 -2.78 18.21
C ALA A 297 7.84 -3.85 19.20
N GLU A 298 7.97 -3.52 20.48
CA GLU A 298 8.31 -4.51 21.51
C GLU A 298 7.17 -5.52 21.71
N TRP A 299 5.93 -5.03 21.77
CA TRP A 299 4.74 -5.89 21.83
C TRP A 299 4.68 -6.83 20.62
N SER A 300 4.91 -6.31 19.42
CA SER A 300 4.88 -7.06 18.16
C SER A 300 5.91 -8.19 18.16
N LYS A 301 7.11 -7.95 18.70
CA LYS A 301 8.16 -8.99 18.83
C LYS A 301 7.76 -10.10 19.79
N ARG A 302 7.07 -9.77 20.89
CA ARG A 302 6.63 -10.76 21.88
C ARG A 302 5.49 -11.63 21.35
N GLU A 303 4.53 -11.03 20.65
CA GLU A 303 3.32 -11.72 20.20
C GLU A 303 3.44 -12.32 18.79
N GLY A 304 4.47 -11.94 18.03
CA GLY A 304 4.68 -12.41 16.65
C GLY A 304 3.72 -11.80 15.63
N ILE A 305 2.99 -10.73 15.99
CA ILE A 305 2.06 -10.01 15.11
C ILE A 305 2.52 -8.55 15.02
N PRO A 306 2.96 -8.07 13.85
CA PRO A 306 3.28 -6.67 13.62
C PRO A 306 2.08 -5.74 13.86
N VAL A 307 2.23 -4.78 14.77
CA VAL A 307 1.22 -3.76 15.09
C VAL A 307 1.88 -2.38 15.12
N GLN A 308 1.23 -1.40 14.49
CA GLN A 308 1.68 -0.01 14.47
C GLN A 308 0.50 0.96 14.49
N LEU A 309 0.74 2.19 14.93
CA LEU A 309 -0.17 3.31 14.70
C LEU A 309 -0.09 3.74 13.24
N ALA A 310 -1.23 3.96 12.59
CA ALA A 310 -1.28 4.59 11.28
C ALA A 310 -1.02 6.11 11.38
N LEU A 311 -0.67 6.73 10.26
CA LEU A 311 -0.51 8.17 10.14
C LEU A 311 -1.20 8.68 8.87
N ASP A 312 -1.68 9.91 8.92
CA ASP A 312 -2.23 10.61 7.76
C ASP A 312 -1.22 10.66 6.60
N GLY A 313 -1.66 10.29 5.41
CA GLY A 313 -0.85 10.22 4.19
C GLY A 313 -0.13 8.89 3.97
N LEU A 314 -0.17 7.97 4.94
CA LEU A 314 0.41 6.63 4.81
C LEU A 314 -0.20 5.94 3.58
N ARG A 315 0.66 5.46 2.66
CA ARG A 315 0.27 4.63 1.53
C ARG A 315 0.73 3.19 1.73
N VAL A 316 -0.20 2.24 1.63
CA VAL A 316 0.04 0.82 1.80
C VAL A 316 -0.39 0.09 0.54
N PHE A 317 0.56 -0.49 -0.19
CA PHE A 317 0.24 -1.34 -1.34
C PHE A 317 -0.36 -2.67 -0.89
N ILE A 318 -1.39 -3.12 -1.61
CA ILE A 318 -2.18 -4.32 -1.27
C ILE A 318 -2.19 -5.37 -2.38
N ASP A 319 -1.60 -5.06 -3.53
CA ASP A 319 -1.17 -6.07 -4.49
C ASP A 319 0.24 -6.55 -4.11
N PHE A 320 0.33 -7.51 -3.19
CA PHE A 320 1.62 -8.14 -2.89
C PHE A 320 2.05 -8.99 -4.09
N LEU A 321 3.16 -8.61 -4.69
CA LEU A 321 3.81 -9.41 -5.72
C LEU A 321 4.75 -10.41 -5.04
N ASP A 322 4.64 -11.67 -5.43
CA ASP A 322 5.72 -12.62 -5.22
C ASP A 322 6.79 -12.32 -6.26
N ILE A 323 8.03 -12.21 -5.82
CA ILE A 323 9.15 -11.85 -6.69
C ILE A 323 10.04 -13.07 -6.85
N SER A 324 10.36 -13.47 -8.07
CA SER A 324 11.34 -14.52 -8.31
C SER A 324 12.61 -13.97 -8.92
N PHE A 325 13.75 -14.50 -8.48
CA PHE A 325 15.03 -14.31 -9.16
C PHE A 325 15.53 -15.66 -9.65
N PHE A 326 16.02 -15.68 -10.89
CA PHE A 326 16.79 -16.78 -11.45
C PHE A 326 18.13 -16.22 -11.91
N VAL A 327 19.21 -16.66 -11.28
CA VAL A 327 20.58 -16.16 -11.49
C VAL A 327 21.30 -17.15 -12.39
N LEU A 328 21.66 -16.70 -13.58
CA LEU A 328 22.35 -17.48 -14.59
C LEU A 328 23.75 -16.93 -14.84
N ARG A 329 24.68 -17.83 -15.16
CA ARG A 329 26.00 -17.50 -15.68
C ARG A 329 26.10 -18.00 -17.12
N PRO A 330 26.35 -17.13 -18.11
CA PRO A 330 26.57 -17.56 -19.49
C PRO A 330 27.73 -18.56 -19.59
N VAL A 331 27.58 -19.57 -20.46
CA VAL A 331 28.66 -20.51 -20.81
C VAL A 331 29.43 -19.93 -22.00
N GLY A 332 30.75 -19.79 -21.86
CA GLY A 332 31.60 -19.27 -22.95
C GLY A 332 31.25 -17.83 -23.35
N VAL A 333 30.99 -17.61 -24.64
CA VAL A 333 30.70 -16.29 -25.24
C VAL A 333 29.20 -16.08 -25.56
N PHE A 334 28.33 -17.01 -25.16
CA PHE A 334 26.91 -17.03 -25.55
C PHE A 334 26.01 -16.06 -24.75
N THR A 335 26.55 -14.92 -24.33
CA THR A 335 25.84 -13.97 -23.47
C THR A 335 24.63 -13.38 -24.17
N ASP A 336 24.74 -13.02 -25.44
CA ASP A 336 23.66 -12.36 -26.18
C ASP A 336 22.59 -13.38 -26.61
N GLU A 337 22.98 -14.61 -26.98
CA GLU A 337 22.05 -15.71 -27.22
C GLU A 337 21.28 -16.10 -25.96
N LEU A 338 21.95 -16.12 -24.80
CA LEU A 338 21.30 -16.35 -23.52
C LEU A 338 20.30 -15.24 -23.19
N ILE A 339 20.65 -13.96 -23.39
CA ILE A 339 19.71 -12.85 -23.22
C ILE A 339 18.50 -13.02 -24.13
N SER A 340 18.70 -13.31 -25.42
CA SER A 340 17.61 -13.53 -26.38
C SER A 340 16.69 -14.68 -25.95
N THR A 341 17.26 -15.80 -25.53
CA THR A 341 16.52 -16.95 -25.01
C THR A 341 15.73 -16.59 -23.75
N MET A 342 16.33 -15.81 -22.86
CA MET A 342 15.67 -15.37 -21.63
C MET A 342 14.56 -14.34 -21.88
N LYS A 343 14.63 -13.55 -22.97
CA LYS A 343 13.49 -12.75 -23.44
C LYS A 343 12.34 -13.63 -23.90
N TYR A 344 12.63 -14.72 -24.62
CA TYR A 344 11.59 -15.70 -25.00
C TYR A 344 10.96 -16.37 -23.77
N PHE A 345 11.80 -16.75 -22.79
CA PHE A 345 11.33 -17.30 -21.52
C PHE A 345 10.39 -16.33 -20.77
N SER A 346 10.64 -15.03 -20.83
CA SER A 346 9.74 -14.02 -20.26
C SER A 346 8.32 -14.08 -20.82
N PHE A 347 8.16 -14.24 -22.14
CA PHE A 347 6.84 -14.40 -22.75
C PHE A 347 6.13 -15.67 -22.26
N HIS A 348 6.86 -16.78 -22.16
CA HIS A 348 6.28 -18.02 -21.63
C HIS A 348 5.92 -17.90 -20.14
N ALA A 349 6.70 -17.16 -19.36
CA ALA A 349 6.40 -16.91 -17.96
C ALA A 349 5.09 -16.09 -17.79
N GLU A 350 4.76 -15.22 -18.74
CA GLU A 350 3.47 -14.49 -18.76
C GLU A 350 2.28 -15.44 -18.91
N ASP A 351 2.38 -16.47 -19.77
CA ASP A 351 1.35 -17.53 -19.88
C ASP A 351 1.17 -18.30 -18.56
N LEU A 352 2.26 -18.46 -17.81
CA LEU A 352 2.25 -19.07 -16.48
C LEU A 352 1.76 -18.10 -15.39
N GLY A 353 1.40 -16.87 -15.73
CA GLY A 353 0.84 -15.84 -14.87
C GLY A 353 1.86 -14.90 -14.21
N CYS A 354 3.02 -14.69 -14.84
CA CYS A 354 3.94 -13.60 -14.51
C CYS A 354 3.34 -12.27 -14.98
N LEU A 355 3.30 -11.26 -14.10
CA LEU A 355 2.73 -9.95 -14.41
C LEU A 355 3.72 -9.03 -15.11
N SER A 356 4.99 -9.11 -14.72
CA SER A 356 6.07 -8.41 -15.39
C SER A 356 7.38 -9.14 -15.17
N SER A 357 8.27 -9.06 -16.14
CA SER A 357 9.61 -9.63 -16.02
C SER A 357 10.68 -8.67 -16.51
N SER A 358 11.91 -8.87 -16.07
CA SER A 358 13.05 -8.02 -16.44
C SER A 358 14.34 -8.82 -16.46
N LEU A 359 15.27 -8.42 -17.33
CA LEU A 359 16.61 -9.00 -17.38
C LEU A 359 17.63 -7.99 -16.89
N PHE A 360 18.47 -8.42 -15.95
CA PHE A 360 19.57 -7.64 -15.43
C PHE A 360 20.89 -8.26 -15.89
N LYS A 361 21.76 -7.46 -16.50
CA LYS A 361 23.10 -7.85 -16.89
C LYS A 361 24.09 -7.20 -15.94
N SER A 362 24.94 -8.00 -15.31
CA SER A 362 25.99 -7.47 -14.43
C SER A 362 26.95 -6.56 -15.21
N ILE A 363 27.38 -5.47 -14.57
CA ILE A 363 28.37 -4.55 -15.11
C ILE A 363 29.81 -5.04 -14.85
N HIS A 364 30.02 -5.74 -13.74
CA HIS A 364 31.34 -6.17 -13.29
C HIS A 364 31.65 -7.65 -13.54
N GLY A 365 30.61 -8.47 -13.62
CA GLY A 365 30.70 -9.90 -13.74
C GLY A 365 30.02 -10.44 -14.99
N ASN A 366 29.94 -11.77 -15.05
CA ASN A 366 29.24 -12.49 -16.11
C ASN A 366 27.97 -13.14 -15.54
N LEU A 367 27.10 -12.33 -14.95
CA LEU A 367 25.83 -12.77 -14.39
C LEU A 367 24.67 -12.13 -15.14
N ILE A 368 23.66 -12.95 -15.42
CA ILE A 368 22.36 -12.52 -15.91
C ILE A 368 21.33 -12.92 -14.86
N ILE A 369 20.48 -11.97 -14.47
CA ILE A 369 19.38 -12.23 -13.57
C ILE A 369 18.09 -12.07 -14.36
N TRP A 370 17.25 -13.10 -14.34
CA TRP A 370 15.86 -12.97 -14.71
C TRP A 370 15.05 -12.68 -13.46
N TYR A 371 14.35 -11.55 -13.49
CA TYR A 371 13.42 -11.10 -12.47
C TYR A 371 12.00 -11.34 -12.98
N GLY A 372 11.15 -11.92 -12.14
CA GLY A 372 9.73 -12.10 -12.41
C GLY A 372 8.90 -11.59 -11.23
N ALA A 373 7.88 -10.80 -11.53
CA ALA A 373 6.87 -10.36 -10.57
C ALA A 373 5.57 -11.10 -10.82
N TRP A 374 5.05 -11.75 -9.78
CA TRP A 374 3.92 -12.67 -9.86
C TRP A 374 2.83 -12.22 -8.90
N MET A 375 1.57 -12.51 -9.22
CA MET A 375 0.54 -12.48 -8.17
C MET A 375 0.85 -13.51 -7.11
N LYS A 376 0.68 -13.16 -5.82
CA LYS A 376 0.90 -14.06 -4.68
C LYS A 376 0.10 -15.36 -4.84
N ARG A 377 0.78 -16.50 -4.74
CA ARG A 377 0.18 -17.85 -4.86
C ARG A 377 0.22 -18.59 -3.52
N SER A 378 -0.61 -19.64 -3.39
CA SER A 378 -0.49 -20.59 -2.28
C SER A 378 0.89 -21.26 -2.30
N THR A 379 1.36 -21.75 -1.14
CA THR A 379 2.68 -22.38 -1.03
C THR A 379 2.83 -23.59 -1.97
N GLU A 380 1.78 -24.39 -2.12
CA GLU A 380 1.76 -25.57 -3.01
C GLU A 380 1.87 -25.16 -4.49
N ASN A 381 1.04 -24.22 -4.94
CA ASN A 381 1.08 -23.72 -6.33
C ASN A 381 2.41 -23.02 -6.64
N ARG A 382 3.01 -22.36 -5.65
CA ARG A 382 4.33 -21.72 -5.79
C ARG A 382 5.42 -22.76 -5.98
N LYS A 383 5.43 -23.84 -5.20
CA LYS A 383 6.44 -24.90 -5.36
C LYS A 383 6.36 -25.53 -6.76
N THR A 384 5.15 -25.86 -7.20
CA THR A 384 4.92 -26.36 -8.57
C THR A 384 5.40 -25.39 -9.64
N LEU A 385 5.12 -24.09 -9.46
CA LEU A 385 5.61 -23.05 -10.39
C LEU A 385 7.15 -22.96 -10.38
N THR A 386 7.78 -22.95 -9.21
CA THR A 386 9.25 -22.95 -9.07
C THR A 386 9.87 -24.15 -9.78
N ASP A 387 9.34 -25.34 -9.54
CA ASP A 387 9.85 -26.58 -10.14
C ASP A 387 9.69 -26.56 -11.68
N THR A 388 8.57 -26.03 -12.17
CA THR A 388 8.31 -25.85 -13.62
C THR A 388 9.32 -24.89 -14.25
N LEU A 389 9.47 -23.69 -13.68
CA LEU A 389 10.40 -22.66 -14.20
C LEU A 389 11.85 -23.14 -14.12
N ALA A 390 12.25 -23.76 -13.01
CA ALA A 390 13.59 -24.31 -12.86
C ALA A 390 13.86 -25.44 -13.85
N SER A 391 12.87 -26.29 -14.15
CA SER A 391 12.99 -27.35 -15.16
C SER A 391 13.19 -26.77 -16.56
N GLU A 392 12.39 -25.78 -16.96
CA GLU A 392 12.54 -25.09 -18.25
C GLU A 392 13.91 -24.40 -18.37
N LEU A 393 14.34 -23.69 -17.34
CA LEU A 393 15.65 -23.04 -17.31
C LEU A 393 16.83 -24.02 -17.22
N SER A 394 16.59 -25.26 -16.79
CA SER A 394 17.62 -26.31 -16.85
C SER A 394 17.77 -26.89 -18.27
N ARG A 395 16.80 -26.68 -19.17
CA ARG A 395 16.90 -27.13 -20.57
C ARG A 395 17.78 -26.21 -21.42
N ILE A 396 18.05 -24.98 -20.97
CA ILE A 396 18.94 -24.03 -21.65
C ILE A 396 20.41 -24.13 -21.21
N THR A 397 20.81 -25.27 -20.63
CA THR A 397 22.14 -25.53 -20.05
C THR A 397 23.32 -25.35 -21.00
N ASN A 398 23.10 -25.43 -22.31
CA ASN A 398 24.13 -25.19 -23.32
C ASN A 398 24.53 -23.70 -23.43
N LEU A 399 23.64 -22.77 -23.03
CA LEU A 399 23.86 -21.32 -23.12
C LEU A 399 24.22 -20.71 -21.75
N GLY A 400 23.71 -21.27 -20.67
CA GLY A 400 23.92 -20.74 -19.33
C GLY A 400 23.75 -21.78 -18.22
N ILE A 401 24.44 -21.56 -17.10
CA ILE A 401 24.33 -22.37 -15.89
C ILE A 401 23.43 -21.62 -14.90
N LEU A 402 22.33 -22.23 -14.49
CA LEU A 402 21.49 -21.74 -13.41
C LEU A 402 22.23 -21.93 -12.08
N LEU A 403 22.66 -20.83 -11.47
CA LEU A 403 23.45 -20.83 -10.24
C LEU A 403 22.58 -20.85 -8.99
N ASN A 404 21.51 -20.04 -9.00
CA ASN A 404 20.64 -19.87 -7.85
C ASN A 404 19.27 -19.36 -8.32
N TYR A 405 18.23 -19.68 -7.57
CA TYR A 405 16.90 -19.15 -7.79
C TYR A 405 16.08 -19.19 -6.51
N GLY A 406 15.05 -18.34 -6.44
CA GLY A 406 14.17 -18.34 -5.28
C GLY A 406 13.04 -17.34 -5.43
N PHE A 407 11.97 -17.58 -4.66
CA PHE A 407 10.89 -16.62 -4.50
C PHE A 407 11.08 -15.82 -3.22
N PHE A 408 10.80 -14.53 -3.34
CA PHE A 408 11.01 -13.52 -2.33
C PHE A 408 9.70 -12.78 -2.07
N GLU A 409 9.50 -12.40 -0.82
CA GLU A 409 8.43 -11.51 -0.39
C GLU A 409 9.03 -10.14 -0.08
N ALA A 410 8.45 -9.10 -0.70
CA ALA A 410 8.77 -7.73 -0.33
C ALA A 410 8.14 -7.39 1.02
N TYR A 411 8.96 -6.99 1.99
CA TYR A 411 8.50 -6.60 3.32
C TYR A 411 8.66 -5.11 3.61
N VAL A 412 9.44 -4.39 2.79
CA VAL A 412 9.50 -2.93 2.75
C VAL A 412 9.86 -2.47 1.34
N GLY A 413 9.25 -1.38 0.90
CA GLY A 413 9.60 -0.71 -0.35
C GLY A 413 9.27 0.77 -0.27
N GLU A 414 10.15 1.61 -0.80
CA GLU A 414 9.96 3.05 -0.90
C GLU A 414 10.29 3.50 -2.33
N SER A 415 9.57 4.49 -2.84
CA SER A 415 9.84 5.11 -4.13
C SER A 415 9.62 6.61 -4.06
N LYS A 416 10.50 7.38 -4.73
CA LYS A 416 10.43 8.85 -4.83
C LYS A 416 9.61 9.33 -6.02
N ASP A 417 9.39 8.48 -7.01
CA ASP A 417 8.69 8.85 -8.26
C ASP A 417 7.24 8.34 -8.31
N GLY A 418 6.77 7.68 -7.24
CA GLY A 418 5.43 7.10 -7.13
C GLY A 418 5.23 5.76 -7.83
N ARG A 419 6.26 5.22 -8.52
CA ARG A 419 6.22 3.87 -9.10
C ARG A 419 6.40 2.79 -8.00
N PRO A 420 5.93 1.55 -8.21
CA PRO A 420 6.21 0.45 -7.29
C PRO A 420 7.71 0.25 -7.10
N ALA A 421 8.15 0.00 -5.86
CA ALA A 421 9.57 0.03 -5.51
C ALA A 421 10.45 -1.02 -6.23
N ALA A 422 9.81 -2.05 -6.83
CA ALA A 422 10.44 -3.14 -7.58
C ALA A 422 10.01 -3.17 -9.06
N ARG A 423 9.73 -1.99 -9.66
CA ARG A 423 9.44 -1.84 -11.09
C ARG A 423 10.64 -1.19 -11.80
N PHE A 424 10.96 -1.69 -12.99
CA PHE A 424 12.14 -1.31 -13.75
C PHE A 424 11.78 -0.75 -15.11
N SER A 425 12.68 0.06 -15.67
CA SER A 425 12.68 0.50 -17.07
C SER A 425 13.97 0.03 -17.74
N THR A 426 13.91 -0.21 -19.05
CA THR A 426 15.13 -0.57 -19.79
C THR A 426 16.18 0.55 -19.67
N GLY A 427 17.41 0.18 -19.30
CA GLY A 427 18.51 1.12 -19.05
C GLY A 427 18.71 1.52 -17.59
N ASP A 428 17.80 1.16 -16.68
CA ASP A 428 17.97 1.43 -15.25
C ASP A 428 19.25 0.81 -14.69
N THR A 429 19.86 1.49 -13.72
CA THR A 429 20.98 0.94 -12.94
C THR A 429 20.43 0.32 -11.66
N ILE A 430 20.76 -0.93 -11.39
CA ILE A 430 20.35 -1.64 -10.18
C ILE A 430 21.57 -1.93 -9.33
N PHE A 431 21.52 -1.55 -8.06
CA PHE A 431 22.43 -2.07 -7.04
C PHE A 431 21.69 -3.14 -6.24
N LEU A 432 22.22 -4.36 -6.25
CA LEU A 432 21.63 -5.51 -5.57
C LEU A 432 22.61 -6.05 -4.54
N VAL A 433 22.12 -6.23 -3.31
CA VAL A 433 22.84 -6.88 -2.21
C VAL A 433 22.02 -8.08 -1.76
N ALA A 434 22.61 -9.26 -1.73
CA ALA A 434 22.04 -10.48 -1.19
C ALA A 434 22.87 -10.97 0.00
N MET A 435 22.20 -11.29 1.11
CA MET A 435 22.81 -11.76 2.35
C MET A 435 22.18 -13.08 2.75
N SER A 436 23.01 -14.07 3.04
CA SER A 436 22.57 -15.37 3.56
C SER A 436 22.89 -15.49 5.05
N SER A 437 22.03 -16.17 5.79
CA SER A 437 22.20 -16.44 7.21
C SER A 437 22.42 -17.93 7.43
N THR A 438 23.32 -18.29 8.35
CA THR A 438 23.48 -19.67 8.83
C THR A 438 22.37 -20.09 9.79
N SER A 439 21.59 -19.12 10.30
CA SER A 439 20.40 -19.32 11.10
C SER A 439 19.15 -19.17 10.23
N ASP A 440 18.17 -20.06 10.42
CA ASP A 440 16.86 -20.00 9.75
C ASP A 440 16.09 -18.70 10.08
N ASP A 441 16.38 -18.10 11.25
CA ASP A 441 15.83 -16.80 11.61
C ASP A 441 16.58 -15.66 10.90
N THR A 442 15.95 -15.11 9.85
CA THR A 442 16.46 -13.94 9.13
C THR A 442 16.02 -12.60 9.72
N THR A 443 15.25 -12.59 10.84
CA THR A 443 14.60 -11.38 11.35
C THR A 443 15.60 -10.27 11.65
N LYS A 444 16.74 -10.61 12.26
CA LYS A 444 17.81 -9.64 12.56
C LYS A 444 18.41 -9.05 11.27
N LEU A 445 18.64 -9.87 10.24
CA LEU A 445 19.09 -9.37 8.95
C LEU A 445 18.04 -8.46 8.32
N SER A 446 16.77 -8.86 8.32
CA SER A 446 15.68 -8.08 7.76
C SER A 446 15.56 -6.69 8.43
N TYR A 447 15.71 -6.61 9.75
CA TYR A 447 15.74 -5.35 10.49
C TYR A 447 16.99 -4.51 10.17
N ALA A 448 18.16 -5.14 10.03
CA ALA A 448 19.38 -4.43 9.66
C ALA A 448 19.24 -3.80 8.27
N CYS A 449 18.74 -4.55 7.27
CA CYS A 449 18.48 -4.02 5.93
C CYS A 449 17.48 -2.87 5.95
N LEU A 450 16.40 -2.99 6.73
CA LEU A 450 15.40 -1.93 6.90
C LEU A 450 16.00 -0.67 7.53
N ALA A 451 16.82 -0.81 8.57
CA ALA A 451 17.43 0.32 9.26
C ALA A 451 18.40 1.08 8.34
N LEU A 452 19.22 0.34 7.59
CA LEU A 452 20.13 0.91 6.59
C LEU A 452 19.36 1.66 5.49
N LEU A 453 18.29 1.04 4.97
CA LEU A 453 17.41 1.66 3.97
C LEU A 453 16.82 2.99 4.48
N ARG A 454 16.21 3.00 5.68
CA ARG A 454 15.55 4.19 6.23
C ARG A 454 16.53 5.33 6.55
N SER A 455 17.76 5.01 6.95
CA SER A 455 18.78 6.02 7.24
C SER A 455 19.13 6.85 6.00
N ASP A 456 19.14 6.22 4.82
CA ASP A 456 19.87 6.75 3.67
C ASP A 456 18.96 7.05 2.47
N PHE A 457 17.89 6.28 2.25
CA PHE A 457 17.01 6.47 1.10
C PHE A 457 16.40 7.89 1.06
N SER A 458 15.96 8.41 2.21
CA SER A 458 15.40 9.76 2.31
C SER A 458 16.41 10.87 2.00
N LYS A 459 17.72 10.62 2.19
CA LYS A 459 18.79 11.60 2.02
C LYS A 459 19.44 11.55 0.64
N GLU A 460 19.36 10.40 -0.05
CA GLU A 460 20.11 10.17 -1.29
C GLU A 460 19.28 10.52 -2.53
N ASP A 461 19.59 11.66 -3.16
CA ASP A 461 18.89 12.09 -4.37
C ASP A 461 19.18 11.20 -5.59
N GLY A 462 20.22 10.37 -5.56
CA GLY A 462 20.58 9.46 -6.65
C GLY A 462 19.71 8.21 -6.83
N VAL A 463 18.83 7.88 -5.88
CA VAL A 463 18.01 6.65 -5.89
C VAL A 463 16.54 6.98 -6.20
N TYR A 464 15.94 6.25 -7.14
CA TYR A 464 14.50 6.33 -7.45
C TYR A 464 13.67 5.51 -6.48
N SER A 465 14.04 4.23 -6.31
CA SER A 465 13.31 3.30 -5.48
C SER A 465 14.23 2.29 -4.81
N THR A 466 13.71 1.69 -3.74
CA THR A 466 14.41 0.67 -2.96
C THR A 466 13.42 -0.34 -2.41
N VAL A 467 13.78 -1.62 -2.40
CA VAL A 467 12.96 -2.69 -1.85
C VAL A 467 13.83 -3.66 -1.07
N CYS A 468 13.36 -4.09 0.11
CA CYS A 468 13.95 -5.24 0.79
C CYS A 468 13.03 -6.44 0.69
N LEU A 469 13.67 -7.57 0.44
CA LEU A 469 13.10 -8.82 0.01
C LEU A 469 13.57 -9.92 0.95
N LYS A 470 12.68 -10.79 1.38
CA LYS A 470 13.01 -11.99 2.17
C LYS A 470 12.72 -13.22 1.33
N CYS A 471 13.73 -14.07 1.15
CA CYS A 471 13.54 -15.35 0.46
C CYS A 471 12.62 -16.24 1.31
N LYS A 472 11.69 -16.92 0.63
CA LYS A 472 10.72 -17.80 1.28
C LYS A 472 11.27 -19.20 1.53
N ASP A 473 12.24 -19.63 0.74
CA ASP A 473 12.71 -21.02 0.71
C ASP A 473 14.07 -21.21 1.38
N THR A 474 14.86 -20.15 1.48
CA THR A 474 16.19 -20.15 2.12
C THR A 474 16.34 -18.94 3.05
N PRO A 475 17.20 -19.01 4.07
CA PRO A 475 17.44 -17.90 5.01
C PRO A 475 18.27 -16.79 4.36
N MET A 476 17.70 -16.16 3.33
CA MET A 476 18.32 -15.12 2.52
C MET A 476 17.47 -13.85 2.53
N VAL A 477 18.13 -12.70 2.61
CA VAL A 477 17.53 -11.37 2.48
C VAL A 477 18.24 -10.65 1.34
N ALA A 478 17.49 -9.96 0.49
CA ALA A 478 18.05 -9.14 -0.57
C ALA A 478 17.54 -7.70 -0.46
N THR A 479 18.39 -6.74 -0.78
CA THR A 479 18.04 -5.34 -0.93
C THR A 479 18.36 -4.93 -2.35
N LEU A 480 17.38 -4.34 -3.02
CA LEU A 480 17.51 -3.84 -4.38
C LEU A 480 17.27 -2.33 -4.38
N GLN A 481 18.14 -1.58 -5.04
CA GLN A 481 18.02 -0.14 -5.24
C GLN A 481 18.09 0.21 -6.73
N VAL A 482 17.17 1.05 -7.19
CA VAL A 482 17.14 1.57 -8.56
C VAL A 482 17.71 2.97 -8.57
N TRP A 483 18.80 3.16 -9.31
CA TRP A 483 19.59 4.39 -9.34
C TRP A 483 19.33 5.20 -10.60
N LYS A 484 19.31 6.53 -10.46
CA LYS A 484 19.16 7.51 -11.55
C LYS A 484 20.18 7.34 -12.67
N SER A 485 21.40 6.96 -12.29
CA SER A 485 22.47 6.69 -13.23
C SER A 485 23.54 5.82 -12.60
N LEU A 486 24.38 5.23 -13.46
CA LEU A 486 25.57 4.51 -13.02
C LEU A 486 26.54 5.42 -12.27
N GLN A 487 26.68 6.67 -12.72
CA GLN A 487 27.51 7.67 -12.06
C GLN A 487 27.02 7.96 -10.63
N ALA A 488 25.71 8.17 -10.44
CA ALA A 488 25.14 8.42 -9.11
C ALA A 488 25.38 7.23 -8.17
N CYS A 489 25.18 5.99 -8.66
CA CYS A 489 25.45 4.78 -7.90
C CYS A 489 26.92 4.68 -7.46
N TYR A 490 27.88 4.93 -8.35
CA TYR A 490 29.30 4.91 -7.98
C TYR A 490 29.70 6.07 -7.09
N SER A 491 29.21 7.28 -7.37
CA SER A 491 29.46 8.45 -6.52
C SER A 491 29.04 8.14 -5.10
N TRP A 492 27.83 7.59 -4.89
CA TRP A 492 27.40 7.13 -3.58
C TRP A 492 28.32 6.04 -3.02
N LEU A 493 28.59 4.94 -3.75
CA LEU A 493 29.46 3.86 -3.25
C LEU A 493 30.86 4.34 -2.81
N ILE A 494 31.38 5.41 -3.43
CA ILE A 494 32.70 5.98 -3.15
C ILE A 494 32.64 7.05 -2.05
N SER A 495 31.66 7.95 -2.09
CA SER A 495 31.58 9.13 -1.23
C SER A 495 30.84 8.89 0.07
N SER A 496 29.86 7.99 0.05
CA SER A 496 29.16 7.61 1.26
C SER A 496 30.14 6.85 2.14
N ASP A 497 29.96 6.99 3.45
CA ASP A 497 30.68 6.17 4.40
C ASP A 497 30.24 4.68 4.33
N TYR A 498 29.69 4.21 3.20
CA TYR A 498 29.26 2.83 2.97
C TYR A 498 30.31 1.83 3.47
N ARG A 499 31.59 2.07 3.22
CA ARG A 499 32.64 1.19 3.70
C ARG A 499 32.78 1.16 5.23
N ASN A 500 32.58 2.26 5.97
CA ASN A 500 32.72 2.24 7.44
C ASN A 500 31.38 2.12 8.17
N THR A 501 30.28 2.54 7.55
CA THR A 501 28.91 2.48 8.08
C THR A 501 28.27 1.13 7.77
N TYR A 502 28.47 0.55 6.59
CA TYR A 502 27.81 -0.70 6.19
C TYR A 502 28.69 -1.94 6.35
N MET A 503 29.97 -1.88 5.94
CA MET A 503 30.82 -3.07 5.95
C MET A 503 31.01 -3.71 7.33
N PRO A 504 31.04 -2.98 8.47
CA PRO A 504 31.13 -3.64 9.78
C PRO A 504 29.90 -4.50 10.08
N TYR A 505 28.69 -4.03 9.76
CA TYR A 505 27.46 -4.81 9.94
C TYR A 505 27.37 -5.94 8.92
N ILE A 506 27.74 -5.69 7.65
CA ILE A 506 27.75 -6.70 6.59
C ILE A 506 28.76 -7.81 6.89
N ARG A 507 29.97 -7.50 7.38
CA ARG A 507 31.00 -8.50 7.71
C ARG A 507 30.65 -9.37 8.93
N LEU A 508 29.77 -8.89 9.81
CA LEU A 508 29.27 -9.64 10.97
C LEU A 508 28.12 -10.59 10.62
N LEU A 509 27.51 -10.41 9.45
CA LEU A 509 26.44 -11.23 8.91
C LEU A 509 27.06 -12.18 7.87
N ALA A 510 26.61 -13.44 7.81
CA ALA A 510 27.23 -14.44 6.94
C ALA A 510 27.10 -14.10 5.43
N ASP A 511 27.76 -14.90 4.59
CA ASP A 511 28.05 -14.70 3.15
C ASP A 511 27.17 -13.66 2.43
N THR A 512 27.77 -12.49 2.18
CA THR A 512 27.14 -11.34 1.54
C THR A 512 27.71 -11.14 0.14
N GLN A 513 26.83 -11.05 -0.85
CA GLN A 513 27.17 -10.82 -2.25
C GLN A 513 26.49 -9.52 -2.70
N PHE A 514 27.20 -8.70 -3.47
CA PHE A 514 26.62 -7.52 -4.08
C PHE A 514 27.17 -7.32 -5.48
N ASP A 515 26.37 -6.71 -6.35
CA ASP A 515 26.78 -6.35 -7.71
C ASP A 515 25.91 -5.20 -8.25
N ILE A 516 26.40 -4.56 -9.31
CA ILE A 516 25.68 -3.52 -10.05
C ILE A 516 25.26 -4.11 -11.39
N PHE A 517 23.99 -3.96 -11.72
CA PHE A 517 23.41 -4.44 -12.95
C PHE A 517 22.86 -3.29 -13.79
N LYS A 518 22.80 -3.54 -15.10
CA LYS A 518 21.95 -2.80 -16.03
C LYS A 518 20.72 -3.61 -16.39
N VAL A 519 19.57 -2.96 -16.38
CA VAL A 519 18.34 -3.54 -16.91
C VAL A 519 18.43 -3.50 -18.44
N VAL A 520 18.46 -4.67 -19.06
CA VAL A 520 18.61 -4.82 -20.52
C VAL A 520 17.31 -5.22 -21.22
N TYR A 521 16.27 -5.54 -20.45
CA TYR A 521 14.95 -5.89 -20.94
C TYR A 521 13.91 -5.73 -19.84
N VAL A 522 12.71 -5.27 -20.21
CA VAL A 522 11.50 -5.24 -19.38
C VAL A 522 10.33 -5.65 -20.27
N SER A 523 9.53 -6.65 -19.85
CA SER A 523 8.48 -7.19 -20.72
C SER A 523 7.36 -6.18 -21.04
N SER A 524 7.10 -5.21 -20.14
CA SER A 524 6.12 -4.14 -20.40
C SER A 524 6.58 -3.07 -21.39
N ASP A 525 7.89 -2.92 -21.64
CA ASP A 525 8.44 -1.88 -22.53
C ASP A 525 8.39 -2.31 -24.01
N GLU A 526 8.38 -3.62 -24.30
CA GLU A 526 8.50 -4.17 -25.67
C GLU A 526 7.17 -4.63 -26.30
N VAL A 527 6.01 -4.52 -25.61
CA VAL A 527 4.68 -4.83 -26.19
C VAL A 527 4.38 -3.98 -27.44
N LEU A 528 5.03 -2.83 -27.58
CA LEU A 528 4.89 -1.94 -28.74
C LEU A 528 5.71 -2.35 -29.98
N ASN A 529 6.57 -3.39 -29.90
CA ASN A 529 7.53 -3.72 -30.97
C ASN A 529 7.52 -5.18 -31.46
N ALA A 530 6.50 -5.98 -31.14
CA ALA A 530 6.42 -7.38 -31.56
C ALA A 530 5.91 -7.56 -33.01
N ASP A 531 6.60 -6.97 -33.99
CA ASP A 531 6.49 -7.32 -35.42
C ASP A 531 7.83 -7.90 -35.89
N PHE A 532 8.26 -9.06 -35.40
CA PHE A 532 9.28 -9.87 -36.09
C PHE A 532 9.22 -11.32 -35.62
N VAL A 533 8.47 -12.14 -36.35
CA VAL A 533 8.55 -13.61 -36.29
C VAL A 533 9.40 -14.08 -37.46
N PRO A 534 10.53 -14.77 -37.23
CA PRO A 534 10.96 -15.85 -38.10
C PRO A 534 10.59 -17.16 -37.42
N SER A 535 9.68 -17.88 -38.06
CA SER A 535 9.29 -19.25 -37.74
C SER A 535 10.51 -20.18 -37.67
N ILE A 536 10.70 -20.87 -36.55
CA ILE A 536 11.54 -22.07 -36.51
C ILE A 536 10.71 -23.20 -35.89
N ASN A 537 10.49 -24.23 -36.71
CA ASN A 537 9.83 -25.49 -36.37
C ASN A 537 10.70 -26.34 -35.42
N MET A 538 10.00 -27.01 -34.49
CA MET A 538 10.32 -28.25 -33.75
C MET A 538 11.67 -28.38 -33.03
#